data_AF-A0A9R1VS63-F1
#
_entry.id   AF-A0A9R1VS63-F1
#
_cell.length_a   1.000
_cell.length_b   1.000
_cell.length_c   1.000
_cell.angle_alpha   90.00
_cell.angle_beta   90.00
_cell.angle_gamma   90.00
#
_symmetry.space_group_name_H-M   'P 1'
#
loop_
_entity.id
_entity.type
_entity.pdbx_description
1 polymer ?
#
loop_
_entity_poly.entity_id
_entity_poly.type
_entity_poly.pdbx_seq_one_letter_code
_entity_poly.pdbx_strand_id
1 'polypeptide(L)'
;MEVIDELKEAGATWIQVDVATLVKDLEGYRLKAFTKAYSELESACSGHNVIVANYFADIPAEAFKTLTSLPGVSGFTFDFIRGEKDLDLIKSSFPSGKYLFAGVVDGRNIWANDLVGSLAGHKNEAFFSANAAV
;
A
#
# COMPACT_ATOMS: atom_id res chain seq x y z
N MET A 1 19.19 10.67 -4.48
CA MET A 1 18.96 9.64 -3.45
C MET A 1 19.40 10.08 -2.07
N GLU A 2 20.17 11.16 -1.94
CA GLU A 2 20.62 11.81 -0.69
C GLU A 2 19.70 11.61 0.53
N VAL A 3 18.41 11.98 0.46
CA VAL A 3 17.47 11.80 1.59
C VAL A 3 17.31 10.34 2.03
N ILE A 4 17.23 9.40 1.09
CA ILE A 4 17.12 7.97 1.43
C ILE A 4 18.41 7.54 2.14
N ASP A 5 19.57 7.92 1.61
CA ASP A 5 20.86 7.55 2.17
C ASP A 5 21.05 8.13 3.59
N GLU A 6 20.67 9.39 3.81
CA GLU A 6 20.65 10.02 5.15
C GLU A 6 19.73 9.29 6.13
N LEU A 7 18.55 8.85 5.68
CA LEU A 7 17.65 8.04 6.51
C LEU A 7 18.29 6.69 6.88
N LYS A 8 19.04 6.07 5.95
CA LYS A 8 19.79 4.83 6.25
C LYS A 8 20.87 5.06 7.29
N GLU A 9 21.64 6.13 7.13
CA GLU A 9 22.72 6.49 8.06
C GLU A 9 22.16 6.81 9.46
N ALA A 10 20.96 7.38 9.54
CA ALA A 10 20.24 7.60 10.79
C ALA A 10 19.65 6.30 11.40
N GLY A 11 19.75 5.16 10.72
CA GLY A 11 19.28 3.86 11.21
C GLY A 11 17.81 3.55 10.91
N ALA A 12 17.16 4.30 10.01
CA ALA A 12 15.83 3.94 9.56
C ALA A 12 15.88 2.57 8.86
N THR A 13 14.98 1.65 9.20
CA THR A 13 14.87 0.33 8.56
C THR A 13 13.64 0.21 7.66
N TRP A 14 12.72 1.17 7.79
CA TRP A 14 11.48 1.28 7.04
C TRP A 14 11.34 2.71 6.49
N ILE A 15 10.87 2.81 5.26
CA ILE A 15 10.57 4.08 4.59
C ILE A 15 9.15 3.99 4.05
N GLN A 16 8.33 5.00 4.34
CA GLN A 16 7.00 5.14 3.74
C GLN A 16 7.03 6.24 2.67
N VAL A 17 6.46 5.95 1.51
CA VAL A 17 6.25 6.90 0.42
C VAL A 17 4.76 7.03 0.16
N ASP A 18 4.24 8.24 0.33
CA ASP A 18 2.83 8.55 0.14
C ASP A 18 2.51 8.78 -1.34
N VAL A 19 1.54 8.03 -1.87
CA VAL A 19 1.15 8.06 -3.28
C VAL A 19 -0.37 8.12 -3.44
N ALA A 20 -0.99 9.14 -2.82
CA ALA A 20 -2.44 9.36 -2.87
C ALA A 20 -3.01 9.57 -4.29
N THR A 21 -2.16 9.79 -5.30
CA THR A 21 -2.59 10.02 -6.68
C THR A 21 -3.02 8.76 -7.41
N LEU A 22 -2.63 7.57 -6.95
CA LEU A 22 -2.99 6.29 -7.59
C LEU A 22 -4.47 5.90 -7.43
N VAL A 23 -5.20 6.55 -6.53
CA VAL A 23 -6.66 6.38 -6.38
C VAL A 23 -7.46 7.12 -7.46
N LYS A 24 -6.79 7.86 -8.34
CA LYS A 24 -7.42 8.62 -9.44
C LYS A 24 -7.41 7.80 -10.73
N ASP A 25 -8.30 8.14 -11.65
CA ASP A 25 -8.22 7.68 -13.03
C ASP A 25 -7.00 8.30 -13.72
N LEU A 26 -5.91 7.51 -13.82
CA LEU A 26 -4.66 7.92 -14.41
C LEU A 26 -4.49 7.32 -15.81
N GLU A 27 -4.07 8.16 -16.74
CA GLU A 27 -3.63 7.70 -18.06
C GLU A 27 -2.38 6.80 -17.95
N GLY A 28 -2.25 5.86 -18.88
CA GLY A 28 -1.19 4.85 -18.83
C GLY A 28 0.24 5.40 -18.79
N TYR A 29 0.51 6.59 -19.35
CA TYR A 29 1.84 7.19 -19.25
C TYR A 29 2.17 7.64 -17.83
N ARG A 30 1.17 8.05 -17.03
CA ARG A 30 1.35 8.43 -15.63
C ARG A 30 1.60 7.19 -14.77
N LEU A 31 0.90 6.09 -15.04
CA LEU A 31 1.18 4.80 -14.39
C LEU A 31 2.59 4.32 -14.68
N LYS A 32 3.03 4.38 -15.94
CA LYS A 32 4.42 4.05 -16.32
C LYS A 32 5.47 4.93 -15.64
N ALA A 33 5.12 6.17 -15.30
CA ALA A 33 6.03 7.07 -14.58
C ALA A 33 6.33 6.54 -13.16
N PHE A 34 5.36 5.90 -12.48
CA PHE A 34 5.60 5.23 -11.20
C PHE A 34 6.57 4.07 -11.35
N THR A 35 6.33 3.17 -12.32
CA THR A 35 7.25 2.05 -12.58
C THR A 35 8.67 2.56 -12.81
N LYS A 36 8.84 3.57 -13.66
CA LYS A 36 10.14 4.19 -13.93
C LYS A 36 10.77 4.76 -12.66
N ALA A 37 10.03 5.55 -11.89
CA ALA A 37 10.55 6.18 -10.68
C ALA A 37 11.01 5.14 -9.64
N TYR A 38 10.22 4.10 -9.40
CA TYR A 38 10.59 3.06 -8.44
C TYR A 38 11.72 2.17 -8.95
N SER A 39 11.83 1.93 -10.27
CA SER A 39 13.01 1.27 -10.85
C SER A 39 14.29 2.08 -10.61
N GLU A 40 14.23 3.40 -10.74
CA GLU A 40 15.39 4.27 -10.46
C GLU A 40 15.73 4.32 -8.95
N LEU A 41 14.74 4.14 -8.08
CA LEU A 41 14.92 4.13 -6.62
C LEU A 41 15.27 2.74 -6.05
N GLU A 42 15.20 1.67 -6.83
CA GLU A 42 15.35 0.30 -6.30
C GLU A 42 16.71 0.08 -5.62
N SER A 43 17.80 0.51 -6.26
CA SER A 43 19.14 0.40 -5.69
C SER A 43 19.29 1.26 -4.42
N ALA A 44 18.66 2.44 -4.42
CA ALA A 44 18.55 3.30 -3.25
C ALA A 44 17.87 2.64 -2.08
N CYS A 45 16.85 1.84 -2.35
CA CYS A 45 16.03 1.22 -1.32
C CYS A 45 16.60 -0.13 -0.87
N SER A 46 17.67 -0.61 -1.50
CA SER A 46 18.30 -1.87 -1.14
C SER A 46 18.67 -1.93 0.34
N GLY A 47 18.35 -3.06 0.97
CA GLY A 47 18.53 -3.31 2.40
C GLY A 47 17.48 -2.67 3.31
N HIS A 48 16.46 -2.01 2.78
CA HIS A 48 15.41 -1.35 3.55
C HIS A 48 14.03 -1.86 3.14
N ASN A 49 13.08 -1.78 4.07
CA ASN A 49 11.70 -2.04 3.74
C ASN A 49 11.00 -0.77 3.27
N VAL A 50 10.40 -0.81 2.08
CA VAL A 50 9.65 0.32 1.52
C VAL A 50 8.17 0.03 1.53
N ILE A 51 7.38 0.98 2.03
CA ILE A 51 5.92 0.96 1.99
C ILE A 51 5.45 2.04 1.02
N VAL A 52 4.54 1.68 0.12
CA VAL A 52 3.81 2.65 -0.68
C VAL A 52 2.42 2.81 -0.10
N ALA A 53 2.11 4.01 0.39
CA ALA A 53 0.86 4.29 1.09
C ALA A 53 -0.17 4.98 0.19
N ASN A 54 -1.35 4.38 0.06
CA ASN A 54 -2.50 4.93 -0.66
C ASN A 54 -3.66 5.15 0.30
N TYR A 55 -4.50 6.14 0.00
CA TYR A 55 -5.62 6.52 0.84
C TYR A 55 -6.63 7.41 0.09
N PHE A 56 -7.80 7.62 0.72
CA PHE A 56 -8.93 8.46 0.30
C PHE A 56 -9.99 7.81 -0.60
N ALA A 57 -9.66 6.78 -1.39
CA ALA A 57 -10.60 6.07 -2.26
C ALA A 57 -10.03 4.71 -2.69
N ASP A 58 -10.82 3.93 -3.42
CA ASP A 58 -10.39 2.71 -4.10
C ASP A 58 -9.37 2.99 -5.21
N ILE A 59 -8.54 2.00 -5.51
CA ILE A 59 -7.52 2.05 -6.55
C ILE A 59 -8.06 1.39 -7.83
N PRO A 60 -8.06 2.10 -8.98
CA PRO A 60 -8.43 1.49 -10.26
C PRO A 60 -7.58 0.26 -10.59
N ALA A 61 -8.16 -0.77 -11.21
CA ALA A 61 -7.50 -2.07 -11.41
C ALA A 61 -6.11 -1.98 -12.11
N GLU A 62 -5.96 -1.12 -13.12
CA GLU A 62 -4.66 -0.91 -13.79
C GLU A 62 -3.63 -0.20 -12.88
N ALA A 63 -4.10 0.71 -12.02
CA ALA A 63 -3.26 1.35 -11.02
C ALA A 63 -2.85 0.35 -9.92
N PHE A 64 -3.75 -0.54 -9.50
CA PHE A 64 -3.45 -1.63 -8.57
C PHE A 64 -2.36 -2.54 -9.11
N LYS A 65 -2.49 -2.99 -10.36
CA LYS A 65 -1.48 -3.82 -11.04
C LYS A 65 -0.12 -3.12 -11.11
N THR A 66 -0.12 -1.82 -11.39
CA THR A 66 1.10 -1.01 -11.41
C THR A 66 1.73 -0.95 -10.02
N LEU A 67 0.94 -0.59 -9.01
CA LEU A 67 1.34 -0.48 -7.61
C LEU A 67 1.97 -1.78 -7.09
N THR A 68 1.29 -2.91 -7.25
CA THR A 68 1.75 -4.20 -6.70
C THR A 68 2.96 -4.79 -7.43
N SER A 69 3.33 -4.21 -8.57
CA SER A 69 4.49 -4.59 -9.38
C SER A 69 5.68 -3.64 -9.23
N LEU A 70 5.60 -2.62 -8.36
CA LEU A 70 6.69 -1.66 -8.19
C LEU A 70 7.94 -2.35 -7.60
N PRO A 71 9.12 -2.17 -8.22
CA PRO A 71 10.36 -2.75 -7.73
C PRO A 71 10.81 -2.10 -6.41
N GLY A 72 11.57 -2.84 -5.61
CA GLY A 72 12.05 -2.38 -4.30
C GLY A 72 10.98 -2.14 -3.22
N VAL A 73 9.69 -2.35 -3.50
CA VAL A 73 8.60 -2.14 -2.53
C VAL A 73 8.38 -3.39 -1.68
N SER A 74 8.39 -3.26 -0.36
CA SER A 74 8.13 -4.35 0.60
C SER A 74 6.67 -4.49 0.96
N GLY A 75 5.86 -3.43 0.88
CA GLY A 75 4.45 -3.51 1.22
C GLY A 75 3.61 -2.32 0.75
N PHE A 76 2.30 -2.45 0.90
CA PHE A 76 1.31 -1.52 0.38
C PHE A 76 0.27 -1.19 1.43
N THR A 77 -0.07 0.09 1.57
CA THR A 77 -1.19 0.54 2.42
C THR A 77 -2.41 0.80 1.56
N PHE A 78 -3.56 0.29 2.01
CA PHE A 78 -4.88 0.52 1.42
C PHE A 78 -5.82 1.11 2.46
N ASP A 79 -6.73 1.97 2.00
CA ASP A 79 -7.77 2.57 2.83
C ASP A 79 -9.02 1.69 2.79
N PHE A 80 -9.26 0.93 3.86
CA PHE A 80 -10.45 0.09 3.98
C PHE A 80 -11.65 0.80 4.60
N ILE A 81 -11.55 2.11 4.83
CA ILE A 81 -12.69 2.96 5.20
C ILE A 81 -13.38 3.51 3.95
N ARG A 82 -12.61 3.87 2.91
CA ARG A 82 -13.12 4.52 1.68
C ARG A 82 -12.85 3.74 0.40
N GLY A 83 -11.92 2.80 0.42
CA GLY A 83 -11.53 1.95 -0.70
C GLY A 83 -12.02 0.52 -0.58
N GLU A 84 -13.28 0.30 -0.17
CA GLU A 84 -13.83 -1.04 0.09
C GLU A 84 -13.66 -2.02 -1.08
N LYS A 85 -13.59 -1.53 -2.33
CA LYS A 85 -13.41 -2.34 -3.54
C LYS A 85 -12.01 -2.92 -3.71
N ASP A 86 -11.00 -2.39 -3.02
CA ASP A 86 -9.62 -2.90 -3.10
C ASP A 86 -9.51 -4.33 -2.57
N LEU A 87 -10.42 -4.73 -1.67
CA LEU A 87 -10.47 -6.08 -1.12
C LEU A 87 -10.61 -7.16 -2.19
N ASP A 88 -11.43 -6.92 -3.22
CA ASP A 88 -11.62 -7.90 -4.29
C ASP A 88 -10.36 -8.03 -5.15
N LEU A 89 -9.67 -6.91 -5.41
CA LEU A 89 -8.39 -6.91 -6.11
C LEU A 89 -7.30 -7.65 -5.31
N ILE A 90 -7.21 -7.39 -4.01
CA ILE A 90 -6.27 -8.04 -3.09
C ILE A 90 -6.52 -9.55 -3.04
N LYS A 91 -7.77 -9.99 -2.88
CA LYS A 91 -8.13 -11.42 -2.90
C LYS A 91 -7.76 -12.10 -4.21
N SER A 92 -7.81 -11.37 -5.32
CA SER A 92 -7.52 -11.92 -6.64
C SER A 92 -6.03 -12.02 -6.96
N SER A 93 -5.21 -11.06 -6.53
CA SER A 93 -3.85 -10.91 -7.07
C SER A 93 -2.86 -10.15 -6.17
N PHE A 94 -2.90 -10.38 -4.86
CA PHE A 94 -1.87 -9.80 -3.98
C PHE A 94 -0.51 -10.54 -4.12
N PRO A 95 0.61 -9.81 -4.28
CA PRO A 95 1.93 -10.42 -4.44
C PRO A 95 2.39 -11.14 -3.17
N SER A 96 2.97 -12.33 -3.34
CA SER A 96 3.53 -13.10 -2.22
C SER A 96 4.77 -12.40 -1.63
N GLY A 97 4.97 -12.58 -0.31
CA GLY A 97 6.11 -12.01 0.40
C GLY A 97 6.08 -10.48 0.55
N LYS A 98 4.95 -9.83 0.25
CA LYS A 98 4.73 -8.40 0.50
C LYS A 98 3.85 -8.19 1.72
N TYR A 99 4.06 -7.08 2.42
CA TYR A 99 3.25 -6.67 3.56
C TYR A 99 1.99 -5.95 3.09
N LEU A 100 0.86 -6.26 3.72
CA LEU A 100 -0.41 -5.56 3.55
C LEU A 100 -0.69 -4.70 4.78
N PHE A 101 -0.71 -3.38 4.61
CA PHE A 101 -1.04 -2.43 5.66
C PHE A 101 -2.52 -2.04 5.53
N ALA A 102 -3.32 -2.49 6.49
CA ALA A 102 -4.78 -2.35 6.47
C ALA A 102 -5.23 -1.04 7.16
N GLY A 103 -5.62 -0.04 6.38
CA GLY A 103 -6.16 1.23 6.88
C GLY A 103 -7.60 1.08 7.34
N VAL A 104 -7.80 0.56 8.56
CA VAL A 104 -9.12 0.26 9.16
C VAL A 104 -9.58 1.25 10.23
N VAL A 105 -8.79 2.30 10.49
CA VAL A 105 -9.12 3.38 11.44
C VAL A 105 -9.24 4.68 10.67
N ASP A 106 -10.38 5.37 10.80
CA ASP A 106 -10.66 6.58 10.02
C ASP A 106 -9.85 7.80 10.51
N GLY A 107 -8.72 8.07 9.87
CA GLY A 107 -7.89 9.25 10.13
C GLY A 107 -8.47 10.58 9.65
N ARG A 108 -9.67 10.59 9.04
CA ARG A 108 -10.32 11.79 8.50
C ARG A 108 -11.60 12.17 9.23
N ASN A 109 -11.95 11.47 10.29
CA ASN A 109 -13.14 11.75 11.07
C ASN A 109 -12.84 11.71 12.56
N ILE A 110 -13.77 12.22 13.37
CA ILE A 110 -13.60 12.37 14.83
C ILE A 110 -14.28 11.26 15.64
N TRP A 111 -14.89 10.29 14.97
CA TRP A 111 -15.62 9.20 15.62
C TRP A 111 -14.66 8.14 16.15
N ALA A 112 -15.02 7.55 17.29
CA ALA A 112 -14.31 6.39 17.81
C ALA A 112 -14.42 5.21 16.85
N ASN A 113 -13.34 4.45 16.71
CA ASN A 113 -13.29 3.29 15.83
C ASN A 113 -14.20 2.16 16.32
N ASP A 114 -14.92 1.51 15.40
CA ASP A 114 -15.60 0.24 15.67
C ASP A 114 -14.57 -0.89 15.74
N LEU A 115 -14.05 -1.16 16.94
CA LEU A 115 -13.05 -2.20 17.16
C LEU A 115 -13.52 -3.60 16.76
N VAL A 116 -14.81 -3.91 16.96
CA VAL A 116 -15.38 -5.21 16.59
C VAL A 116 -15.45 -5.33 15.06
N GLY A 117 -15.93 -4.28 14.39
CA GLY A 117 -15.96 -4.20 12.94
C GLY A 117 -14.58 -4.32 12.29
N SER A 118 -13.57 -3.60 12.82
CA SER A 118 -12.19 -3.68 12.31
C SER A 118 -11.56 -5.06 12.52
N LEU A 119 -11.77 -5.69 13.70
CA LEU A 119 -11.23 -7.02 13.99
C LEU A 119 -11.89 -8.12 13.13
N ALA A 120 -13.20 -8.01 12.88
CA ALA A 120 -13.93 -8.93 12.02
C ALA A 120 -13.60 -8.76 10.52
N GLY A 121 -12.79 -7.75 10.15
CA GLY A 121 -12.37 -7.50 8.77
C GLY A 121 -13.35 -6.69 7.93
N HIS A 122 -14.11 -5.75 8.54
CA HIS A 122 -15.12 -4.91 7.89
C HIS A 122 -16.15 -5.73 7.08
N LYS A 123 -17.28 -6.11 7.70
CA LYS A 123 -18.47 -6.72 7.03
C LYS A 123 -18.22 -7.94 6.10
N ASN A 124 -16.98 -8.43 5.98
CA ASN A 124 -16.55 -9.50 5.10
C ASN A 124 -15.58 -10.41 5.88
N GLU A 125 -16.09 -11.57 6.29
CA GLU A 125 -15.51 -12.56 7.22
C GLU A 125 -14.15 -13.18 6.80
N ALA A 126 -13.51 -12.71 5.72
CA ALA A 126 -12.42 -13.40 5.03
C ALA A 126 -11.04 -12.74 5.14
N PHE A 127 -10.89 -11.61 5.84
CA PHE A 127 -9.64 -10.83 5.77
C PHE A 127 -8.48 -11.44 6.58
N PHE A 128 -8.76 -11.98 7.77
CA PHE A 128 -7.72 -12.51 8.66
C PHE A 128 -7.54 -14.04 8.58
N SER A 129 -8.46 -14.77 7.95
CA SER A 129 -8.34 -16.23 7.79
C SER A 129 -7.27 -16.65 6.77
N ALA A 130 -6.78 -15.74 5.94
CA ALA A 130 -5.77 -16.03 4.92
C ALA A 130 -4.31 -15.83 5.39
N ASN A 131 -4.08 -15.18 6.54
CA ASN A 131 -2.74 -14.86 7.06
C ASN A 131 -2.33 -15.68 8.29
N ALA A 132 -2.97 -16.83 8.54
CA ALA A 132 -2.50 -17.79 9.56
C ALA A 132 -1.22 -18.55 9.14
N ALA A 133 -0.55 -18.14 8.06
CA ALA A 133 0.71 -18.69 7.60
C ALA A 133 1.62 -17.57 7.06
N VAL A 134 2.05 -16.67 7.96
CA VAL A 134 3.34 -15.96 7.84
C VAL A 134 4.03 -16.06 9.19
#